data_AF-A0A0F4YFU7-F1
#
_entry.id   AF-A0A0F4YFU7-F1
#
_cell.length_a   1.000
_cell.length_b   1.000
_cell.length_c   1.000
_cell.angle_alpha   90.00
_cell.angle_beta   90.00
_cell.angle_gamma   90.00
#
_symmetry.space_group_name_H-M   'P 1'
#
loop_
_entity.id
_entity.type
_entity.pdbx_description
1 polymer ?
#
loop_
_entity_poly.entity_id
_entity_poly.type
_entity_poly.pdbx_seq_one_letter_code
_entity_poly.pdbx_strand_id
1 'polypeptide(L)'
;NPGWIHHAVTLHADCSTCLTVGFQYGKRLVGVESDSKTATAIFEDGTRATGRLLIGTEGAHSRVREYLLGEKGALHPSPIVATATVMRLPEDVVRSVRELHPRYCIAFHPDGYFMWLGSKSTVFFSGLM
;
A
#
# COMPACT_ATOMS: atom_id res chain seq x y z
N ASN A 1 -15.12 -0.91 -6.10
CA ASN A 1 -14.10 -1.96 -6.06
C ASN A 1 -12.72 -1.31 -5.83
N PRO A 2 -12.35 -0.85 -4.62
CA PRO A 2 -11.13 -0.08 -4.45
C PRO A 2 -10.05 -0.80 -3.63
N GLY A 3 -8.80 -0.62 -4.04
CA GLY A 3 -7.66 -0.67 -3.11
C GLY A 3 -6.72 -1.85 -3.29
N TRP A 4 -5.96 -1.87 -4.39
CA TRP A 4 -4.68 -2.57 -4.40
C TRP A 4 -3.57 -1.55 -4.22
N ILE A 5 -2.82 -1.71 -3.13
CA ILE A 5 -1.65 -0.92 -2.80
C ILE A 5 -0.61 -1.18 -3.89
N HIS A 6 -0.10 -0.10 -4.50
CA HIS A 6 0.92 -0.16 -5.52
C HIS A 6 2.24 -0.61 -4.91
N HIS A 7 2.86 -1.59 -5.53
CA HIS A 7 4.09 -2.16 -5.04
C HIS A 7 5.14 -2.11 -6.15
N ALA A 8 6.04 -1.15 -6.00
CA ALA A 8 7.11 -0.90 -6.96
C ALA A 8 8.20 -1.96 -6.79
N VAL A 9 8.44 -2.72 -7.86
CA VAL A 9 9.71 -3.45 -8.01
C VAL A 9 10.71 -2.46 -8.59
N THR A 10 11.69 -2.04 -7.79
CA THR A 10 12.81 -1.24 -8.31
C THR A 10 13.91 -2.18 -8.80
N LEU A 11 14.19 -2.12 -10.10
CA LEU A 11 15.35 -2.76 -10.71
C LEU A 11 16.45 -1.73 -10.88
N HIS A 12 17.62 -1.97 -10.25
CA HIS A 12 18.80 -1.16 -10.52
C HIS A 12 19.56 -1.78 -11.71
N ALA A 13 19.64 -1.05 -12.81
CA ALA A 13 20.56 -1.31 -13.91
C ALA A 13 21.71 -0.29 -13.81
N ASP A 14 22.96 -0.76 -13.91
CA ASP A 14 24.14 0.09 -13.74
C ASP A 14 24.20 1.23 -14.79
N CYS A 15 24.40 2.44 -14.25
CA CYS A 15 25.20 3.56 -14.77
C CYS A 15 24.60 4.58 -15.78
N SER A 16 24.62 5.84 -15.33
CA SER A 16 24.96 7.10 -16.03
C SER A 16 23.91 7.98 -16.72
N THR A 17 22.63 7.64 -16.77
CA THR A 17 21.64 8.58 -17.32
C THR A 17 20.43 8.69 -16.42
N CYS A 18 20.29 9.88 -15.82
CA CYS A 18 19.05 10.51 -15.35
C CYS A 18 18.08 9.63 -14.55
N LEU A 19 18.04 9.84 -13.23
CA LEU A 19 17.01 9.43 -12.27
C LEU A 19 15.59 9.78 -12.76
N THR A 20 15.05 8.96 -13.64
CA THR A 20 13.62 8.84 -13.89
C THR A 20 13.27 7.43 -13.48
N VAL A 21 12.96 7.22 -12.21
CA VAL A 21 12.39 5.96 -11.76
C VAL A 21 11.02 5.85 -12.42
N GLY A 22 10.95 5.09 -13.51
CA GLY A 22 9.71 4.85 -14.23
C GLY A 22 8.77 4.00 -13.38
N PHE A 23 7.63 4.55 -12.98
CA PHE A 23 6.58 3.80 -12.31
C PHE A 23 5.69 3.13 -13.35
N GLN A 24 5.57 1.80 -13.27
CA GLN A 24 4.64 1.05 -14.11
C GLN A 24 3.47 0.58 -13.26
N TYR A 25 2.28 1.07 -13.58
CA TYR A 25 1.04 0.65 -12.94
C TYR A 25 0.50 -0.63 -13.59
N GLY A 26 -0.41 -1.31 -12.90
CA GLY A 26 -1.01 -2.56 -13.39
C GLY A 26 -0.07 -3.77 -13.38
N LYS A 27 1.15 -3.62 -12.86
CA LYS A 27 2.12 -4.71 -12.74
C LYS A 27 1.97 -5.45 -11.42
N ARG A 28 1.22 -6.56 -11.43
CA ARG A 28 1.11 -7.46 -10.28
C ARG A 28 2.18 -8.54 -10.36
N LEU A 29 3.10 -8.56 -9.40
CA LEU A 29 4.15 -9.59 -9.31
C LEU A 29 3.52 -10.96 -8.98
N VAL A 30 3.86 -11.98 -9.75
CA VAL A 30 3.40 -13.37 -9.55
C VAL A 30 4.54 -14.35 -9.34
N GLY A 31 5.76 -14.01 -9.75
CA GLY A 31 6.92 -14.88 -9.59
C GLY A 31 8.24 -14.11 -9.60
N VAL A 32 9.26 -14.75 -9.05
CA VAL A 32 10.65 -14.26 -9.01
C VAL A 32 11.56 -15.39 -9.42
N GLU A 33 12.54 -15.06 -10.25
CA GLU A 33 13.65 -15.93 -10.60
C GLU A 33 14.95 -15.16 -10.37
N SER A 34 16.02 -15.83 -9.92
CA SER A 34 17.34 -15.20 -9.83
C SER A 34 18.46 -16.19 -10.11
N ASP A 35 19.57 -15.67 -10.61
CA ASP A 35 20.84 -16.37 -10.74
C ASP A 35 21.94 -15.61 -9.97
N SER A 36 23.21 -15.95 -10.18
CA SER A 36 24.34 -15.31 -9.49
C SER A 36 24.61 -13.85 -9.92
N LYS A 37 23.92 -13.35 -10.94
CA LYS A 37 24.18 -12.03 -11.54
C LYS A 37 22.92 -11.16 -11.67
N THR A 38 21.75 -11.77 -11.79
CA THR A 38 20.51 -11.08 -12.13
C THR A 38 19.31 -11.64 -11.36
N ALA A 39 18.28 -10.80 -11.24
CA ALA A 39 16.97 -11.15 -10.73
C ALA A 39 15.91 -10.71 -11.75
N THR A 40 14.90 -11.55 -11.95
CA THR A 40 13.80 -11.35 -12.88
C THR A 40 12.47 -11.39 -12.14
N ALA A 41 11.70 -10.32 -12.28
CA ALA A 41 10.31 -10.23 -11.87
C ALA A 41 9.39 -10.75 -12.98
N ILE A 42 8.42 -11.59 -12.63
CA ILE A 42 7.39 -12.10 -13.54
C ILE A 42 6.05 -11.52 -13.10
N PHE A 43 5.34 -10.88 -14.02
CA PHE A 43 4.07 -10.22 -13.75
C PHE A 43 2.88 -11.04 -14.29
N GLU A 44 1.70 -10.83 -13.71
CA GLU A 44 0.46 -11.53 -14.06
C GLU A 44 0.08 -11.38 -15.54
N ASP A 45 0.40 -10.23 -16.14
CA ASP A 45 0.13 -9.96 -17.56
C ASP A 45 1.09 -10.69 -18.51
N GLY A 46 1.94 -11.58 -17.99
CA GLY A 46 2.94 -12.35 -18.74
C GLY A 46 4.23 -11.57 -19.03
N THR A 47 4.29 -10.27 -18.73
CA THR A 47 5.50 -9.48 -18.92
C THR A 47 6.57 -9.81 -17.86
N ARG A 48 7.82 -9.53 -18.20
CA ARG A 48 8.99 -9.81 -17.35
C ARG A 48 9.91 -8.60 -17.30
N ALA A 49 10.58 -8.41 -16.17
CA ALA A 49 11.60 -7.37 -16.02
C ALA A 49 12.81 -7.90 -15.27
N THR A 50 14.00 -7.72 -15.85
CA THR A 50 15.26 -8.27 -15.32
C THR A 50 16.21 -7.14 -14.95
N GLY A 51 16.92 -7.29 -13.83
CA GLY A 51 17.93 -6.34 -13.36
C GLY A 51 18.95 -7.02 -12.44
N ARG A 52 19.88 -6.24 -11.87
CA ARG A 52 20.89 -6.76 -10.95
C ARG A 52 20.40 -6.90 -9.51
N LEU A 53 19.41 -6.09 -9.15
CA LEU A 53 18.82 -6.06 -7.82
C LEU A 53 17.31 -5.95 -7.94
N LEU A 54 16.59 -6.78 -7.19
CA LEU A 54 15.15 -6.75 -7.05
C LEU A 54 14.83 -6.53 -5.57
N ILE A 55 14.12 -5.44 -5.27
CA ILE A 55 13.71 -5.10 -3.90
C ILE A 55 12.21 -5.37 -3.76
N GLY A 56 11.86 -6.27 -2.84
CA GLY A 56 10.47 -6.57 -2.50
C GLY A 56 9.87 -5.47 -1.62
N THR A 57 9.04 -4.62 -2.20
CA THR A 57 8.26 -3.61 -1.46
C THR A 57 6.76 -3.91 -1.50
N GLU A 58 6.40 -5.16 -1.80
CA GLU A 58 5.05 -5.60 -2.14
C GLU A 58 4.09 -5.98 -0.99
N GLY A 59 4.39 -5.47 0.20
CA GLY A 59 3.49 -5.51 1.34
C GLY A 59 3.44 -6.85 2.07
N ALA A 60 2.37 -7.05 2.85
CA ALA A 60 2.24 -8.19 3.74
C ALA A 60 2.28 -9.53 2.98
N HIS A 61 1.69 -9.62 1.79
CA HIS A 61 1.65 -10.85 0.98
C HIS A 61 2.78 -10.93 -0.06
N SER A 62 3.98 -10.55 0.35
CA SER A 62 5.17 -10.44 -0.52
C SER A 62 5.58 -11.77 -1.16
N ARG A 63 5.59 -11.80 -2.50
CA ARG A 63 6.13 -12.90 -3.32
C ARG A 63 7.66 -12.95 -3.27
N VAL A 64 8.31 -11.80 -3.10
CA VAL A 64 9.77 -11.72 -2.93
C VAL A 64 10.18 -12.34 -1.60
N ARG A 65 9.45 -12.04 -0.51
CA ARG A 65 9.70 -12.63 0.81
C ARG A 65 9.46 -14.14 0.79
N GLU A 66 8.39 -14.59 0.14
CA GLU A 66 8.11 -16.01 -0.08
C GLU A 66 9.23 -16.70 -0.86
N TYR A 67 9.71 -16.10 -1.95
CA TYR A 67 10.84 -16.62 -2.73
C TYR A 67 12.14 -16.76 -1.91
N LEU A 68 12.47 -15.76 -1.08
CA LEU A 68 13.72 -15.75 -0.31
C LEU A 68 13.68 -16.65 0.93
N LEU A 69 12.54 -16.73 1.61
CA LEU A 69 12.45 -17.32 2.94
C LEU A 69 11.54 -18.56 3.02
N GLY A 70 10.72 -18.82 2.00
CA GLY A 70 9.67 -19.85 2.03
C GLY A 70 8.80 -19.71 3.28
N GLU A 71 8.54 -20.84 3.95
CA GLU A 71 7.78 -20.92 5.21
C GLU A 71 8.33 -20.03 6.32
N LYS A 72 9.65 -19.74 6.34
CA LYS A 72 10.24 -18.85 7.36
C LYS A 72 9.78 -17.40 7.22
N GLY A 73 9.27 -17.02 6.05
CA GLY A 73 8.69 -15.71 5.76
C GLY A 73 7.17 -15.64 5.96
N ALA A 74 6.55 -16.68 6.53
CA ALA A 74 5.11 -16.74 6.74
C ALA A 74 4.64 -15.59 7.65
N LEU A 75 3.46 -15.06 7.32
CA LEU A 75 2.82 -14.04 8.15
C LEU A 75 2.28 -14.67 9.43
N HIS A 76 2.52 -14.01 10.56
CA HIS A 76 1.79 -14.28 11.78
C HIS A 76 0.48 -13.48 11.77
N PRO A 77 -0.69 -14.13 11.80
CA PRO A 77 -1.95 -13.41 11.87
C PRO A 77 -2.03 -12.60 13.16
N SER A 78 -2.40 -11.33 13.04
CA SER A 78 -2.74 -10.51 14.21
C SER A 78 -4.17 -10.87 14.65
N PRO A 79 -4.40 -11.17 15.95
CA PRO A 79 -5.76 -11.35 16.47
C PRO A 79 -6.54 -10.03 16.52
N ILE A 80 -5.85 -8.89 16.32
CA ILE A 80 -6.43 -7.56 16.26
C ILE A 80 -6.41 -7.09 14.81
N VAL A 81 -7.58 -6.80 14.26
CA VAL A 81 -7.72 -6.20 12.94
C VAL A 81 -8.05 -4.74 13.10
N ALA A 82 -7.19 -3.87 12.54
CA ALA A 82 -7.48 -2.45 12.41
C ALA A 82 -7.96 -2.18 10.98
N THR A 83 -9.19 -1.67 10.86
CA THR A 83 -9.76 -1.27 9.57
C THR A 83 -9.85 0.24 9.53
N ALA A 84 -9.20 0.86 8.56
CA ALA A 84 -9.36 2.29 8.28
C ALA A 84 -10.40 2.47 7.17
N THR A 85 -11.49 3.18 7.47
CA THR A 85 -12.49 3.56 6.47
C THR A 85 -12.45 5.06 6.29
N VAL A 86 -12.36 5.51 5.03
CA VAL A 86 -12.54 6.93 4.68
C VAL A 86 -13.92 7.07 4.08
N MET A 87 -14.77 7.85 4.74
CA MET A 87 -16.13 8.14 4.27
C MET A 87 -16.37 9.65 4.19
N ARG A 88 -17.33 10.04 3.35
CA ARG A 88 -17.88 11.39 3.35
C ARG A 88 -19.04 11.43 4.33
N LEU A 89 -18.99 12.37 5.27
CA LEU A 89 -20.02 12.60 6.26
C LEU A 89 -20.76 13.91 5.95
N PRO A 90 -22.05 14.01 6.33
CA PRO A 90 -22.76 15.28 6.37
C PRO A 90 -22.04 16.33 7.25
N GLU A 91 -22.20 17.61 6.91
CA GLU A 91 -21.46 18.69 7.56
C GLU A 91 -21.74 18.80 9.07
N ASP A 92 -23.00 18.65 9.46
CA ASP A 92 -23.46 18.64 10.84
C ASP A 92 -22.78 17.54 11.66
N VAL A 93 -22.68 16.33 11.10
CA VAL A 93 -21.99 15.19 11.74
C VAL A 93 -20.50 15.46 11.90
N VAL A 94 -19.84 16.01 10.86
CA VAL A 94 -18.41 16.38 10.94
C VAL A 94 -18.18 17.46 11.99
N ARG A 95 -19.09 18.43 12.11
CA ARG A 95 -19.01 19.51 13.09
C ARG A 95 -19.09 18.96 14.51
N SER A 96 -20.04 18.08 14.81
CA SER A 96 -20.15 17.44 16.13
C SER A 96 -18.90 16.63 16.49
N VAL A 97 -18.27 15.94 15.54
CA VAL A 97 -17.01 15.23 15.79
C VAL A 97 -15.85 16.20 16.09
N ARG A 98 -15.83 17.37 15.44
CA ARG A 98 -14.79 18.41 15.66
C ARG A 98 -14.95 19.15 16.98
N GLU A 99 -16.18 19.30 17.46
CA GLU A 99 -16.46 19.87 18.78
C GLU A 99 -15.83 19.03 19.90
N LEU A 100 -15.77 17.69 19.74
CA LEU A 100 -15.08 16.82 20.68
C LEU A 100 -13.56 17.08 20.71
N HIS A 101 -12.93 17.16 19.53
CA HIS A 101 -11.53 17.55 19.39
C HIS A 101 -11.20 17.93 17.93
N PRO A 102 -10.43 19.01 17.68
CA PRO A 102 -10.24 19.59 16.35
C PRO A 102 -9.52 18.70 15.34
N ARG A 103 -8.90 17.58 15.75
CA ARG A 103 -8.10 16.74 14.85
C ARG A 103 -8.46 15.25 14.92
N TYR A 104 -8.70 14.74 16.12
CA TYR A 104 -8.84 13.32 16.39
C TYR A 104 -9.77 13.06 17.55
N CYS A 105 -10.68 12.11 17.42
CA CYS A 105 -11.45 11.55 18.52
C CYS A 105 -11.21 10.04 18.57
N ILE A 106 -11.06 9.48 19.78
CA ILE A 106 -11.07 8.03 20.00
C ILE A 106 -12.40 7.70 20.66
N ALA A 107 -13.22 6.91 19.98
CA ALA A 107 -14.50 6.43 20.49
C ALA A 107 -14.38 4.95 20.87
N PHE A 108 -14.98 4.57 21.99
CA PHE A 108 -15.05 3.18 22.44
C PHE A 108 -16.49 2.68 22.28
N HIS A 109 -16.65 1.55 21.61
CA HIS A 109 -17.94 0.86 21.50
C HIS A 109 -18.12 -0.07 22.71
N PRO A 110 -19.34 -0.23 23.25
CA PRO A 110 -19.62 -1.14 24.36
C PRO A 110 -19.15 -2.59 24.13
N ASP A 111 -19.18 -3.06 22.89
CA ASP A 111 -18.71 -4.41 22.51
C ASP A 111 -17.17 -4.54 22.45
N GLY A 112 -16.42 -3.53 22.90
CA GLY A 112 -14.96 -3.58 23.01
C GLY A 112 -14.18 -3.10 21.78
N TYR A 113 -14.87 -2.58 20.76
CA TYR A 113 -14.20 -1.92 19.63
C TYR A 113 -13.73 -0.53 20.04
N PHE A 114 -12.63 -0.07 19.44
CA PHE A 114 -12.29 1.35 19.46
C PHE A 114 -12.16 1.86 18.03
N MET A 115 -12.55 3.11 17.82
CA MET A 115 -12.46 3.77 16.53
C MET A 115 -11.66 5.05 16.68
N TRP A 116 -10.67 5.21 15.81
CA TRP A 116 -9.95 6.47 15.66
C TRP A 116 -10.59 7.28 14.53
N LEU A 117 -11.25 8.38 14.91
CA LEU A 117 -11.92 9.29 14.00
C LEU A 117 -11.03 10.50 13.74
N GLY A 118 -10.65 10.70 12.48
CA GLY A 118 -9.99 11.93 12.02
C GLY A 118 -10.86 12.62 10.98
N SER A 119 -11.18 13.89 11.19
CA SER A 119 -11.90 14.69 10.19
C SER A 119 -10.91 15.53 9.38
N LYS A 120 -11.07 15.54 8.06
CA LYS A 120 -10.29 16.41 7.16
C LYS A 120 -11.28 17.29 6.41
N SER A 121 -11.08 18.61 6.42
CA SER A 121 -11.81 19.48 5.48
C SER A 121 -11.14 19.33 4.13
N THR A 122 -11.81 18.70 3.17
CA THR A 122 -11.38 18.79 1.78
C THR A 122 -12.00 20.06 1.21
N VAL A 123 -11.19 21.07 0.90
CA VAL A 123 -11.64 22.23 0.13
C VAL A 123 -11.92 21.75 -1.29
N PHE A 124 -13.19 21.73 -1.68
CA PHE A 124 -13.57 21.49 -3.06
C PHE A 124 -13.41 22.81 -3.80
N PHE A 125 -12.39 22.95 -4.65
CA PHE A 125 -12.38 23.99 -5.68
C PHE A 125 -13.38 23.57 -6.76
N SER A 126 -14.65 23.95 -6.64
CA SER A 126 -15.60 23.86 -7.76
C SER A 126 -15.30 25.00 -8.72
N GLY A 127 -14.33 24.80 -9.60
CA GLY A 127 -13.89 25.84 -10.53
C GLY A 127 -13.04 25.29 -11.67
N LEU A 128 -13.54 24.28 -12.38
CA LEU A 128 -13.18 24.00 -13.77
C LEU A 128 -14.25 23.07 -14.36
N MET A 129 -15.32 23.69 -14.87
CA MET A 129 -16.08 23.19 -16.02
C MET A 129 -15.62 24.00 -17.23
#